data_AF-A0A645BNB2-F1
#
_entry.id   AF-A0A645BNB2-F1
#
_cell.length_a   1.000
_cell.length_b   1.000
_cell.length_c   1.000
_cell.angle_alpha   90.00
_cell.angle_beta   90.00
_cell.angle_gamma   90.00
#
_symmetry.space_group_name_H-M   'P 1'
#
loop_
_entity.id
_entity.type
_entity.pdbx_description
1 polymer ?
#
loop_
_entity_poly.entity_id
_entity_poly.type
_entity_poly.pdbx_seq_one_letter_code
_entity_poly.pdbx_strand_id
1 'polypeptide(L)' 'MIKLVREVSDIPVAVGFGISAPKQAAEIASVSDGVIVGSAIVKIVGEHGKDAASYVFDYVKSMKEAIGKA' A
#
# COMPACT_ATOMS: atom_id res chain seq x y z
N MET A 1 8.90 -14.03 -7.03
CA MET A 1 7.87 -13.59 -7.98
C MET A 1 8.22 -12.26 -8.64
N ILE A 2 8.49 -11.18 -7.89
CA ILE A 2 8.81 -9.86 -8.50
C ILE A 2 10.01 -9.93 -9.46
N LYS A 3 11.10 -10.60 -9.06
CA LYS A 3 12.28 -10.80 -9.93
C LYS A 3 11.93 -11.48 -11.27
N LEU A 4 11.11 -12.52 -11.23
CA LEU A 4 10.68 -13.26 -12.43
C LEU A 4 9.86 -12.38 -13.39
N VAL A 5 9.01 -11.50 -12.86
CA VAL A 5 8.24 -10.55 -13.69
C VAL A 5 9.18 -9.55 -14.38
N ARG A 6 10.18 -9.06 -13.66
CA ARG A 6 11.18 -8.11 -14.20
C ARG A 6 12.10 -8.74 -15.26
N GLU A 7 12.32 -10.05 -15.22
CA GLU A 7 13.12 -10.75 -16.24
C GLU A 7 12.44 -10.81 -17.61
N VAL A 8 11.11 -10.62 -17.66
CA VAL A 8 10.32 -10.74 -18.89
C VAL A 8 9.62 -9.44 -19.30
N SER A 9 9.75 -8.38 -18.51
CA SER A 9 9.09 -7.09 -18.75
C SER A 9 9.77 -5.94 -18.02
N ASP A 10 9.85 -4.79 -18.71
CA ASP A 10 10.33 -3.52 -18.15
C ASP A 10 9.21 -2.67 -17.50
N ILE A 11 7.98 -3.18 -17.48
CA ILE A 11 6.83 -2.46 -16.88
C ILE A 11 7.00 -2.43 -15.35
N PRO A 12 6.77 -1.29 -14.67
CA PRO A 12 6.80 -1.22 -13.21
C PRO A 12 5.88 -2.24 -12.53
N VAL A 13 6.40 -2.93 -11.53
CA VAL A 13 5.71 -4.00 -10.79
C VAL A 13 5.22 -3.47 -9.45
N ALA A 14 3.90 -3.39 -9.30
CA ALA A 14 3.25 -3.08 -8.03
C ALA A 14 2.67 -4.34 -7.35
N VAL A 15 2.65 -4.36 -6.02
CA VAL A 15 2.13 -5.49 -5.22
C VAL A 15 0.92 -5.02 -4.40
N GLY A 16 -0.15 -5.81 -4.39
CA GLY A 16 -1.44 -5.37 -3.84
C GLY A 16 -2.21 -6.34 -2.94
N PHE A 17 -1.62 -7.49 -2.56
CA PHE A 17 -2.34 -8.50 -1.79
C PHE A 17 -1.91 -8.53 -0.33
N GLY A 18 -2.87 -8.43 0.60
CA GLY A 18 -2.64 -8.61 2.04
C GLY A 18 -1.88 -7.48 2.74
N ILE A 19 -1.78 -6.30 2.12
CA ILE A 19 -1.05 -5.16 2.69
C ILE A 19 -2.03 -4.27 3.43
N SER A 20 -1.84 -4.13 4.75
CA SER A 20 -2.70 -3.29 5.59
C SER A 20 -1.95 -2.48 6.64
N ALA A 21 -0.70 -2.84 6.97
CA ALA A 21 0.11 -2.12 7.94
C ALA A 21 1.24 -1.29 7.29
N PRO A 22 1.62 -0.13 7.87
CA PRO A 22 2.72 0.70 7.35
C PRO A 22 4.05 -0.05 7.22
N LYS A 23 4.39 -0.91 8.19
CA LYS A 23 5.61 -1.72 8.14
C LYS A 23 5.62 -2.67 6.95
N GLN A 24 4.49 -3.34 6.67
CA GLN A 24 4.35 -4.23 5.51
C GLN A 24 4.51 -3.44 4.21
N ALA A 25 3.94 -2.24 4.13
CA ALA A 25 4.07 -1.39 2.96
C ALA A 25 5.54 -0.98 2.70
N ALA A 26 6.30 -0.64 3.74
CA ALA A 26 7.72 -0.33 3.62
C ALA A 26 8.54 -1.56 3.16
N GLU A 27 8.30 -2.73 3.76
CA GLU A 27 8.97 -3.98 3.37
C GLU A 27 8.71 -4.32 1.90
N ILE A 28 7.46 -4.22 1.43
CA ILE A 28 7.11 -4.53 0.04
C ILE A 28 7.64 -3.45 -0.91
N ALA A 29 7.59 -2.17 -0.54
CA ALA A 29 8.12 -1.08 -1.36
C ALA A 29 9.64 -1.20 -1.57
N SER A 30 10.38 -1.81 -0.64
CA SER A 30 11.83 -2.05 -0.81
C SER A 30 12.18 -3.02 -1.94
N VAL A 31 11.20 -3.79 -2.43
CA VAL A 31 11.40 -4.83 -3.46
C VAL A 31 10.49 -4.68 -4.67
N SER A 32 9.63 -3.64 -4.71
CA SER A 32 8.65 -3.40 -5.77
C SER A 32 8.63 -1.92 -6.17
N ASP A 33 8.07 -1.60 -7.34
CA ASP A 33 7.96 -0.20 -7.79
C ASP A 33 6.73 0.50 -7.19
N GLY A 34 5.84 -0.26 -6.54
CA GLY A 34 4.62 0.29 -5.96
C GLY A 34 3.88 -0.70 -5.05
N VAL A 35 3.06 -0.12 -4.18
CA VAL A 35 2.23 -0.85 -3.22
C VAL A 35 0.77 -0.42 -3.39
N ILE A 36 -0.14 -1.39 -3.47
CA ILE A 36 -1.58 -1.16 -3.62
C ILE A 36 -2.29 -1.62 -2.35
N VAL A 37 -3.16 -0.77 -1.80
CA VAL A 37 -3.90 -1.03 -0.57
C VAL A 37 -5.36 -0.70 -0.80
N GLY A 38 -6.21 -1.73 -0.84
CA GLY A 38 -7.65 -1.58 -1.08
C GLY A 38 -8.49 -1.91 0.15
N SER A 39 -8.40 -3.15 0.63
CA SER A 39 -9.29 -3.68 1.68
C SER A 39 -9.24 -2.88 2.98
N ALA A 40 -8.07 -2.38 3.38
CA ALA A 40 -7.94 -1.53 4.56
C ALA A 40 -8.69 -0.20 4.42
N ILE A 41 -8.61 0.45 3.25
CA ILE A 41 -9.33 1.69 2.98
C ILE A 41 -10.83 1.44 2.95
N VAL A 42 -11.28 0.37 2.27
CA VAL A 42 -12.70 -0.02 2.23
C VAL A 42 -13.23 -0.31 3.63
N LYS A 43 -12.43 -0.95 4.50
CA LYS A 43 -12.80 -1.20 5.89
C LYS A 43 -12.99 0.10 6.67
N ILE A 44 -12.05 1.04 6.58
CA ILE A 44 -12.17 2.35 7.24
C ILE A 44 -13.43 3.08 6.78
N VAL A 45 -13.72 3.08 5.47
CA VAL A 45 -14.94 3.68 4.92
C VAL A 45 -16.19 2.96 5.42
N GLY A 46 -16.16 1.63 5.54
CA GLY A 46 -17.26 0.85 6.09
C GLY A 46 -17.54 1.14 7.58
N GLU A 47 -16.50 1.44 8.36
CA GLU A 47 -16.60 1.74 9.79
C GLU A 47 -17.09 3.17 10.07
N HIS A 48 -16.65 4.14 9.26
CA HIS A 48 -16.88 5.57 9.53
C HIS A 48 -17.85 6.25 8.56
N GLY A 49 -18.25 5.59 7.47
CA GLY A 49 -19.24 6.10 6.52
C GLY A 49 -18.84 7.46 5.93
N LYS A 50 -19.74 8.45 6.03
CA LYS A 50 -19.52 9.81 5.51
C LYS A 50 -18.38 10.56 6.22
N ASP A 51 -18.07 10.17 7.45
CA ASP A 51 -17.02 10.79 8.27
C ASP A 51 -15.65 10.13 8.08
N ALA A 52 -15.53 9.16 7.16
CA ALA A 52 -14.30 8.39 6.94
C ALA A 52 -13.12 9.21 6.41
N ALA A 53 -13.33 10.42 5.90
CA ALA A 53 -12.31 11.19 5.21
C ALA A 53 -11.04 11.43 6.06
N SER A 54 -11.19 11.82 7.33
CA SER A 54 -10.06 12.04 8.24
C SER A 54 -9.32 10.74 8.56
N TYR A 55 -10.06 9.66 8.79
CA TYR A 55 -9.47 8.34 9.10
C TYR A 55 -8.70 7.77 7.91
N VAL A 56 -9.23 7.93 6.68
CA VAL A 56 -8.53 7.54 5.46
C VAL A 56 -7.28 8.41 5.26
N PHE A 57 -7.36 9.71 5.53
CA PHE A 57 -6.20 10.60 5.44
C PHE A 57 -5.09 10.18 6.40
N ASP A 58 -5.40 9.96 7.69
CA ASP A 58 -4.42 9.57 8.69
C ASP A 58 -3.78 8.21 8.34
N TYR A 59 -4.60 7.28 7.87
CA TYR A 59 -4.13 5.99 7.39
C TYR A 59 -3.15 6.13 6.21
N VAL A 60 -3.54 6.82 5.14
CA VAL A 60 -2.70 7.03 3.94
C VAL A 60 -1.42 7.78 4.30
N LYS A 61 -1.50 8.78 5.19
CA LYS A 61 -0.33 9.51 5.70
C LYS A 61 0.66 8.55 6.38
N SER A 62 0.18 7.70 7.30
CA SER A 62 1.04 6.72 7.98
C SER A 62 1.70 5.74 7.01
N MET A 63 0.97 5.31 5.97
CA MET A 63 1.50 4.42 4.92
C MET A 63 2.58 5.14 4.10
N LYS A 64 2.35 6.40 3.71
CA LYS A 64 3.30 7.18 2.94
C LYS A 64 4.58 7.49 3.73
N GLU A 65 4.45 7.84 5.01
CA GLU A 65 5.60 8.10 5.88
C GLU A 65 6.48 6.86 6.08
N ALA A 66 5.88 5.66 6.15
CA ALA A 66 6.65 4.43 6.25
C ALA A 66 7.45 4.13 4.97
N ILE A 67 6.86 4.38 3.80
CA ILE A 67 7.54 4.18 2.51
C ILE A 67 8.61 5.27 2.28
N GLY A 68 8.34 6.53 2.62
CA GLY A 68 9.27 7.63 2.39
C GLY A 68 10.51 7.65 3.30
N LYS A 69 10.53 6.80 4.33
CA LYS A 69 11.68 6.60 5.23
C LYS A 69 12.52 5.36 4.88
N ALA A 70 12.09 4.57 3.89
CA ALA A 70 12.73 3.33 3.47
C ALA A 70 13.71 3.55 2.31
#